data_AF-A0A0R3LLX7-F1
#
_entry.id   AF-A0A0R3LLX7-F1
#
_cell.length_a   1.000
_cell.length_b   1.000
_cell.length_c   1.000
_cell.angle_alpha   90.00
_cell.angle_beta   90.00
_cell.angle_gamma   90.00
#
_symmetry.space_group_name_H-M   'P 1'
#
loop_
_entity.id
_entity.type
_entity.pdbx_description
1 polymer ?
#
loop_
_entity_poly.entity_id
_entity_poly.type
_entity_poly.pdbx_seq_one_letter_code
_entity_poly.pdbx_strand_id
1 'polypeptide(L)'
;MTVSIRFYIFADDGLQRISQRVMEGLVHGSDAMPQFAGTKQKVANVIVDLEEGKPARITRADGSFLHFDAAGKVHESLINSGFEAMDTFDALERSKRIKSKVVALSPKLNREKWERDNRWTLSKQDLDLISDDIWKRNRAATPTVQQAKGVAPKPPPVTFEAKEAIREIQTHICGIDSKMEFLTEPALKGFAFEARRLAKDDLDNAVWLGIAEAADRRREILARYRTGSGVWYASIDVIRWDASRRTGRTDSFVHERCNSKKKAEEAARRLLAENAKYFSAESSVEARVVCDLEWADAASGDDDE
;
A
#
# COMPACT_ATOMS: atom_id res chain seq x y z
N MET A 1 -16.91 12.36 -14.29
CA MET A 1 -16.11 11.41 -15.07
C MET A 1 -15.61 10.36 -14.11
N THR A 2 -15.92 9.09 -14.34
CA THR A 2 -15.62 8.00 -13.39
C THR A 2 -14.56 7.10 -14.02
N VAL A 3 -13.56 6.70 -13.24
CA VAL A 3 -12.53 5.77 -13.71
C VAL A 3 -12.85 4.37 -13.23
N SER A 4 -12.56 3.39 -14.07
CA SER A 4 -12.80 1.98 -13.78
C SER A 4 -11.58 1.15 -14.19
N ILE A 5 -11.14 0.24 -13.32
CA ILE A 5 -10.02 -0.66 -13.61
C ILE A 5 -10.57 -2.04 -14.01
N ARG A 6 -9.94 -2.67 -15.00
CA ARG A 6 -10.23 -4.02 -15.48
C ARG A 6 -8.96 -4.85 -15.43
N PHE A 7 -9.10 -6.09 -14.96
CA PHE A 7 -7.99 -7.02 -14.78
C PHE A 7 -8.21 -8.23 -15.68
N TYR A 8 -7.17 -8.62 -16.40
CA TYR A 8 -7.20 -9.78 -17.29
C TYR A 8 -5.99 -10.66 -17.05
N ILE A 9 -6.15 -11.96 -17.28
CA ILE A 9 -5.10 -12.97 -17.25
C ILE A 9 -5.15 -13.76 -18.56
N PHE A 10 -3.97 -13.94 -19.15
CA PHE A 10 -3.78 -14.69 -20.39
C PHE A 10 -3.42 -16.13 -20.01
N ALA A 11 -4.45 -16.96 -19.92
CA ALA A 11 -4.30 -18.38 -19.64
C ALA A 11 -4.15 -19.18 -20.94
N ASP A 12 -3.77 -20.45 -20.83
CA ASP A 12 -3.60 -21.34 -21.98
C ASP A 12 -4.91 -21.56 -22.76
N ASP A 13 -6.06 -21.48 -22.09
CA ASP A 13 -7.40 -21.61 -22.67
C ASP A 13 -7.99 -20.29 -23.17
N GLY A 14 -7.21 -19.20 -23.10
CA GLY A 14 -7.55 -17.89 -23.63
C GLY A 14 -7.56 -16.77 -22.60
N LEU A 15 -8.12 -15.63 -23.00
CA LEU A 15 -8.23 -14.45 -22.14
C LEU A 15 -9.32 -14.68 -21.09
N GLN A 16 -8.95 -14.55 -19.82
CA GLN A 16 -9.89 -14.56 -18.71
C GLN A 16 -9.88 -13.21 -18.00
N ARG A 17 -11.05 -12.77 -17.55
CA ARG A 17 -11.22 -11.57 -16.73
C ARG A 17 -11.11 -11.95 -15.25
N ILE A 18 -10.31 -11.19 -14.51
CA ILE A 18 -10.24 -11.28 -13.05
C ILE A 18 -11.22 -10.23 -12.49
N SER A 19 -12.10 -10.65 -11.60
CA SER A 19 -12.97 -9.69 -10.90
C SER A 19 -12.15 -8.83 -9.94
N GLN A 20 -12.60 -7.59 -9.70
CA GLN A 20 -11.91 -6.67 -8.79
C GLN A 20 -11.71 -7.30 -7.40
N ARG A 21 -12.75 -7.94 -6.85
CA ARG A 21 -12.69 -8.68 -5.57
C ARG A 21 -11.57 -9.74 -5.54
N VAL A 22 -11.41 -10.51 -6.61
CA VAL A 22 -10.37 -11.55 -6.68
C VAL A 22 -8.99 -10.90 -6.75
N MET A 23 -8.82 -9.85 -7.56
CA MET A 23 -7.54 -9.15 -7.66
C MET A 23 -7.15 -8.51 -6.34
N GLU A 24 -8.07 -7.82 -5.67
CA GLU A 24 -7.84 -7.26 -4.33
C GLU A 24 -7.49 -8.37 -3.34
N GLY A 25 -8.25 -9.47 -3.31
CA GLY A 25 -7.95 -10.57 -2.39
C GLY A 25 -6.57 -11.21 -2.65
N LEU A 26 -6.14 -11.30 -3.91
CA LEU A 26 -4.80 -11.78 -4.27
C LEU A 26 -3.70 -10.83 -3.80
N VAL A 27 -3.92 -9.52 -3.96
CA VAL A 27 -2.99 -8.47 -3.51
C VAL A 27 -2.86 -8.46 -2.00
N HIS A 28 -3.92 -8.71 -1.24
CA HIS A 28 -3.91 -8.73 0.24
C HIS A 28 -3.63 -10.13 0.84
N GLY A 29 -3.39 -11.15 0.01
CA GLY A 29 -3.12 -12.51 0.47
C GLY A 29 -4.33 -13.26 1.05
N SER A 30 -5.53 -12.72 0.90
CA SER A 30 -6.80 -13.31 1.34
C SER A 30 -7.49 -14.17 0.27
N ASP A 31 -6.91 -14.27 -0.92
CA ASP A 31 -7.40 -15.10 -2.02
C ASP A 31 -6.26 -15.89 -2.68
N ALA A 32 -6.64 -16.91 -3.44
CA ALA A 32 -5.75 -17.75 -4.22
C ALA A 32 -6.42 -18.16 -5.54
N MET A 33 -5.64 -18.46 -6.57
CA MET A 33 -6.10 -19.05 -7.83
C MET A 33 -5.40 -20.40 -8.03
N PRO A 34 -5.90 -21.48 -7.40
CA PRO A 34 -5.24 -22.79 -7.45
C PRO A 34 -5.02 -23.34 -8.87
N GLN A 35 -5.87 -22.95 -9.83
CA GLN A 35 -5.71 -23.33 -11.23
C GLN A 35 -4.44 -22.78 -11.89
N PHE A 36 -3.80 -21.79 -11.28
CA PHE A 36 -2.52 -21.22 -11.73
C PHE A 36 -1.37 -21.52 -10.77
N ALA A 37 -1.55 -22.42 -9.80
CA ALA A 37 -0.54 -22.74 -8.80
C ALA A 37 0.81 -23.15 -9.43
N GLY A 38 1.90 -22.57 -8.93
CA GLY A 38 3.26 -22.83 -9.39
C GLY A 38 3.60 -22.23 -10.76
N THR A 39 2.76 -21.34 -11.30
CA THR A 39 2.94 -20.79 -12.65
C THR A 39 3.26 -19.29 -12.64
N LYS A 40 3.82 -18.82 -13.76
CA LYS A 40 3.99 -17.39 -14.06
C LYS A 40 3.01 -17.03 -15.17
N GLN A 41 2.04 -16.17 -14.86
CA GLN A 41 0.99 -15.80 -15.80
C GLN A 41 1.13 -14.36 -16.27
N LYS A 42 0.86 -14.13 -17.56
CA LYS A 42 0.73 -12.79 -18.13
C LYS A 42 -0.61 -12.20 -17.70
N VAL A 43 -0.59 -10.99 -17.17
CA VAL A 43 -1.79 -10.23 -16.82
C VAL A 43 -1.78 -8.84 -17.43
N ALA A 44 -2.96 -8.24 -17.56
CA ALA A 44 -3.13 -6.87 -18.00
C ALA A 44 -4.04 -6.08 -17.05
N ASN A 45 -3.57 -4.88 -16.70
CA ASN A 45 -4.32 -3.90 -15.93
C ASN A 45 -4.75 -2.79 -16.87
N VAL A 46 -6.06 -2.56 -17.00
CA VAL A 46 -6.62 -1.66 -18.01
C VAL A 46 -7.47 -0.60 -17.30
N ILE A 47 -7.11 0.66 -17.50
CA ILE A 47 -7.82 1.81 -16.97
C ILE A 47 -8.78 2.33 -18.05
N VAL A 48 -10.06 2.43 -17.69
CA VAL A 48 -11.15 2.80 -18.58
C VAL A 48 -11.87 4.01 -18.01
N ASP A 49 -11.98 5.06 -18.81
CA ASP A 49 -12.84 6.21 -18.51
C ASP A 49 -14.30 5.85 -18.81
N LEU A 50 -15.18 6.22 -17.88
CA LEU A 50 -16.61 6.03 -18.00
C LEU A 50 -17.32 7.39 -18.19
N GLU A 51 -18.21 7.44 -19.17
CA GLU A 51 -19.16 8.52 -19.41
C GLU A 51 -20.57 7.95 -19.27
N GLU A 52 -21.41 8.57 -18.43
CA GLU A 52 -22.77 8.09 -18.14
C GLU A 52 -22.83 6.60 -17.74
N GLY A 53 -21.79 6.12 -17.05
CA GLY A 53 -21.67 4.73 -16.60
C GLY A 53 -21.27 3.73 -17.70
N LYS A 54 -20.97 4.19 -18.92
CA LYS A 54 -20.55 3.34 -20.05
C LYS A 54 -19.07 3.57 -20.40
N PRO A 55 -18.34 2.55 -20.90
CA PRO A 55 -16.96 2.70 -21.36
C PRO A 55 -16.85 3.72 -22.50
N ALA A 56 -16.08 4.78 -22.27
CA ALA A 56 -15.81 5.83 -23.27
C ALA A 56 -14.48 5.58 -23.98
N ARG A 57 -13.40 5.33 -23.23
CA ARG A 57 -12.06 5.03 -23.78
C ARG A 57 -11.19 4.27 -22.79
N ILE A 58 -10.23 3.50 -23.31
CA ILE A 58 -9.10 2.99 -22.54
C ILE A 58 -8.05 4.11 -22.45
N THR A 59 -7.71 4.55 -21.25
CA THR A 59 -6.67 5.56 -21.03
C THR A 59 -5.30 4.95 -20.85
N ARG A 60 -5.25 3.72 -20.32
CA ARG A 60 -4.00 3.01 -20.06
C ARG A 60 -4.22 1.50 -20.06
N ALA A 61 -3.24 0.76 -20.57
CA ALA A 61 -3.19 -0.69 -20.48
C ALA A 61 -1.75 -1.12 -20.23
N ASP A 62 -1.49 -1.72 -19.06
CA ASP A 62 -0.15 -2.17 -18.67
C ASP A 62 -0.12 -3.69 -18.55
N GLY A 63 0.91 -4.33 -19.12
CA GLY A 63 1.16 -5.75 -18.96
C GLY A 63 2.11 -6.02 -17.78
N SER A 64 1.76 -6.99 -16.93
CA SER A 64 2.64 -7.51 -15.88
C SER A 64 2.59 -9.01 -15.76
N PHE A 65 3.49 -9.56 -14.96
CA PHE A 65 3.45 -10.97 -14.59
C PHE A 65 2.94 -11.15 -13.16
N LEU A 66 2.08 -12.14 -12.96
CA LEU A 66 1.79 -12.67 -11.64
C LEU A 66 2.56 -13.99 -11.44
N HIS A 67 3.24 -14.11 -10.31
CA HIS A 67 4.00 -15.29 -9.92
C HIS A 67 3.22 -16.02 -8.83
N PHE A 68 2.57 -17.11 -9.22
CA PHE A 68 1.75 -17.92 -8.34
C PHE A 68 2.62 -18.95 -7.60
N ASP A 69 2.51 -19.00 -6.28
CA ASP A 69 3.14 -20.03 -5.46
C ASP A 69 2.44 -21.40 -5.62
N ALA A 70 2.91 -22.42 -4.89
CA ALA A 70 2.36 -23.77 -4.93
C ALA A 70 0.88 -23.86 -4.48
N ALA A 71 0.36 -22.86 -3.77
CA ALA A 71 -1.04 -22.75 -3.38
C ALA A 71 -1.88 -21.86 -4.32
N GLY A 72 -1.26 -21.24 -5.32
CA GLY A 72 -1.91 -20.27 -6.20
C GLY A 72 -2.05 -18.87 -5.59
N LYS A 73 -1.23 -18.50 -4.61
CA LYS A 73 -1.16 -17.13 -4.07
C LYS A 73 -0.07 -16.33 -4.76
N VAL A 74 -0.21 -15.00 -4.71
CA VAL A 74 0.75 -14.05 -5.31
C VAL A 74 1.22 -12.97 -4.35
N HIS A 75 0.68 -12.92 -3.13
CA HIS A 75 0.91 -11.82 -2.19
C HIS A 75 2.39 -11.61 -1.87
N GLU A 76 3.10 -12.67 -1.47
CA GLU A 76 4.53 -12.57 -1.15
C GLU A 76 5.38 -12.18 -2.38
N SER A 77 5.05 -12.69 -3.56
CA SER A 77 5.79 -12.36 -4.79
C SER A 77 5.53 -10.91 -5.22
N LEU A 78 4.31 -10.40 -5.04
CA LEU A 78 3.95 -9.00 -5.25
C LEU A 78 4.66 -8.08 -4.26
N ILE A 79 4.67 -8.40 -2.96
CA ILE A 79 5.39 -7.63 -1.94
C ILE A 79 6.88 -7.55 -2.28
N ASN A 80 7.52 -8.69 -2.54
CA ASN A 80 8.94 -8.76 -2.84
C ASN A 80 9.29 -7.96 -4.11
N SER A 81 8.49 -8.11 -5.17
CA SER A 81 8.65 -7.34 -6.41
C SER A 81 8.44 -5.84 -6.20
N GLY A 82 7.48 -5.46 -5.34
CA GLY A 82 7.22 -4.08 -4.95
C GLY A 82 8.42 -3.45 -4.24
N PHE A 83 8.99 -4.14 -3.25
CA PHE A 83 10.21 -3.70 -2.57
C PHE A 83 11.39 -3.58 -3.53
N GLU A 84 11.60 -4.56 -4.42
CA GLU A 84 12.67 -4.51 -5.43
C GLU A 84 12.45 -3.33 -6.41
N ALA A 85 11.21 -3.02 -6.76
CA ALA A 85 10.88 -1.86 -7.60
C ALA A 85 11.27 -0.54 -6.92
N MET A 86 10.97 -0.40 -5.63
CA MET A 86 11.32 0.79 -4.84
C MET A 86 12.85 0.91 -4.69
N ASP A 87 13.52 -0.17 -4.31
CA ASP A 87 14.97 -0.18 -4.13
C ASP A 87 15.72 0.17 -5.43
N THR A 88 15.27 -0.37 -6.56
CA THR A 88 15.86 -0.06 -7.87
C THR A 88 15.59 1.38 -8.30
N PHE A 89 14.41 1.93 -8.01
CA PHE A 89 14.09 3.33 -8.27
C PHE A 89 14.96 4.28 -7.43
N ASP A 90 15.07 4.03 -6.12
CA ASP A 90 15.87 4.82 -5.20
C ASP A 90 17.36 4.78 -5.55
N ALA A 91 17.87 3.61 -5.94
CA ALA A 91 19.25 3.48 -6.41
C ALA A 91 19.49 4.28 -7.69
N LEU A 92 18.54 4.27 -8.64
CA LEU A 92 18.64 5.02 -9.89
C LEU A 92 18.58 6.53 -9.64
N GLU A 93 17.65 7.02 -8.82
CA GLU A 93 17.54 8.43 -8.46
C GLU A 93 18.80 8.93 -7.73
N ARG A 94 19.34 8.15 -6.79
CA ARG A 94 20.64 8.45 -6.15
C ARG A 94 21.77 8.56 -7.17
N SER A 95 21.81 7.66 -8.17
CA SER A 95 22.84 7.69 -9.21
C SER A 95 22.78 8.95 -10.09
N LYS A 96 21.58 9.47 -10.38
CA LYS A 96 21.40 10.72 -11.14
C LYS A 96 21.85 11.96 -10.37
N ARG A 97 21.70 11.94 -9.03
CA ARG A 97 22.10 13.05 -8.14
C ARG A 97 23.63 13.16 -7.99
N ILE A 98 24.37 12.06 -8.14
CA ILE A 98 25.83 12.03 -8.03
C ILE A 98 26.48 12.40 -9.38
N LYS A 99 26.96 13.64 -9.52
CA LYS A 99 27.78 14.06 -10.68
C LYS A 99 29.21 13.54 -10.52
N SER A 100 29.43 12.30 -10.96
CA SER A 100 30.73 11.62 -10.97
C SER A 100 31.19 11.35 -12.40
N LYS A 101 32.51 11.37 -12.64
CA LYS A 101 33.12 11.01 -13.93
C LYS A 101 32.93 9.53 -14.29
N VAL A 102 32.65 8.69 -13.29
CA VAL A 102 32.32 7.26 -13.43
C VAL A 102 30.84 7.07 -13.10
N VAL A 103 30.05 6.64 -14.09
CA VAL A 103 28.61 6.37 -13.92
C VAL A 103 28.45 4.91 -13.48
N ALA A 104 27.84 4.68 -12.31
CA ALA A 104 27.48 3.33 -11.88
C ALA A 104 26.32 2.81 -12.74
N LEU A 105 26.58 1.76 -13.53
CA LEU A 105 25.57 1.15 -14.41
C LEU A 105 24.64 0.19 -13.68
N SER A 106 25.03 -0.33 -12.51
CA SER A 106 24.29 -1.34 -11.76
C SER A 106 22.84 -0.95 -11.45
N PRO A 107 22.52 0.30 -11.03
CA PRO A 107 21.13 0.71 -10.82
C PRO A 107 20.26 0.63 -12.08
N LYS A 108 20.84 1.01 -13.23
CA LYS A 108 20.15 0.93 -14.52
C LYS A 108 19.93 -0.53 -14.95
N LEU A 109 20.95 -1.37 -14.82
CA LEU A 109 20.87 -2.80 -15.15
C LEU A 109 19.88 -3.54 -14.24
N ASN A 110 19.87 -3.22 -12.94
CA ASN A 110 18.92 -3.82 -11.99
C ASN A 110 17.48 -3.40 -12.33
N ARG A 111 17.27 -2.12 -12.70
CA ARG A 111 15.97 -1.65 -13.16
C ARG A 111 15.50 -2.35 -14.43
N GLU A 112 16.38 -2.47 -15.44
CA GLU A 112 16.09 -3.18 -16.68
C GLU A 112 15.80 -4.67 -16.44
N LYS A 113 16.51 -5.29 -15.49
CA LYS A 113 16.24 -6.67 -15.07
C LYS A 113 14.84 -6.78 -14.43
N TRP A 114 14.53 -5.91 -13.46
CA TRP A 114 13.23 -5.90 -12.81
C TRP A 114 12.08 -5.70 -13.82
N GLU A 115 12.23 -4.77 -14.77
CA GLU A 115 11.23 -4.55 -15.82
C GLU A 115 11.05 -5.79 -16.71
N ARG A 116 12.14 -6.46 -17.09
CA ARG A 116 12.08 -7.71 -17.87
C ARG A 116 11.37 -8.83 -17.11
N ASP A 117 11.61 -8.94 -15.81
CA ASP A 117 11.08 -10.02 -15.00
C ASP A 117 9.61 -9.81 -14.64
N ASN A 118 9.15 -8.54 -14.54
CA ASN A 118 7.83 -8.18 -14.03
C ASN A 118 6.87 -7.55 -15.05
N ARG A 119 7.35 -7.07 -16.20
CA ARG A 119 6.53 -6.42 -17.23
C ARG A 119 6.58 -7.17 -18.56
N TRP A 120 5.50 -7.03 -19.32
CA TRP A 120 5.46 -7.44 -20.71
C TRP A 120 4.62 -6.44 -21.51
N THR A 121 4.84 -6.40 -22.82
CA THR A 121 4.14 -5.48 -23.70
C THR A 121 2.95 -6.15 -24.35
N LEU A 122 1.78 -5.54 -24.18
CA LEU A 122 0.54 -5.96 -24.85
C LEU A 122 0.67 -5.77 -26.36
N SER A 123 0.37 -6.82 -27.12
CA SER A 123 0.28 -6.76 -28.57
C SER A 123 -1.03 -6.10 -29.00
N LYS A 124 -1.12 -5.71 -30.28
CA LYS A 124 -2.38 -5.21 -30.86
C LYS A 124 -3.51 -6.24 -30.73
N GLN A 125 -3.20 -7.53 -30.91
CA GLN A 125 -4.18 -8.60 -30.76
C GLN A 125 -4.71 -8.70 -29.33
N ASP A 126 -3.84 -8.54 -28.34
CA ASP A 126 -4.23 -8.54 -26.92
C ASP A 126 -5.17 -7.37 -26.59
N LEU A 127 -4.85 -6.18 -27.10
CA LEU A 127 -5.68 -4.98 -26.95
C LEU A 127 -7.03 -5.09 -27.66
N ASP A 128 -7.06 -5.75 -28.83
CA ASP A 128 -8.30 -6.01 -29.56
C ASP A 128 -9.22 -6.96 -28.76
N LEU A 129 -8.68 -8.02 -28.16
CA LEU A 129 -9.45 -8.94 -27.30
C LEU A 129 -10.03 -8.24 -26.06
N ILE A 130 -9.21 -7.43 -25.39
CA ILE A 130 -9.61 -6.63 -24.24
C ILE A 130 -10.71 -5.62 -24.63
N SER A 131 -10.55 -4.95 -25.77
CA SER A 131 -11.54 -3.99 -26.26
C SER A 131 -12.86 -4.65 -26.62
N ASP A 132 -12.82 -5.85 -27.23
CA ASP A 132 -14.03 -6.60 -27.56
C ASP A 132 -14.81 -6.98 -26.28
N ASP A 133 -14.14 -7.34 -25.18
CA ASP A 133 -14.79 -7.57 -23.87
C ASP A 133 -15.38 -6.28 -23.27
N ILE A 134 -14.60 -5.20 -23.20
CA ILE A 134 -15.02 -3.93 -22.57
C ILE A 134 -16.27 -3.36 -23.24
N TRP A 135 -16.31 -3.34 -24.58
CA TRP A 135 -17.44 -2.82 -25.35
C TRP A 135 -18.46 -3.88 -25.74
N LYS A 136 -18.29 -5.14 -25.29
CA LYS A 136 -19.15 -6.29 -25.62
C LYS A 136 -19.38 -6.44 -27.13
N ARG A 137 -18.32 -6.30 -27.92
CA ARG A 137 -18.40 -6.41 -29.38
C ARG A 137 -18.44 -7.89 -29.75
N ASN A 138 -19.59 -8.36 -30.23
CA ASN A 138 -19.72 -9.71 -30.77
C ASN A 138 -19.13 -9.77 -32.18
N ARG A 139 -17.85 -10.13 -32.29
CA ARG A 139 -17.26 -10.56 -33.56
C ARG A 139 -17.41 -12.08 -33.64
N ALA A 140 -17.88 -12.59 -34.77
CA ALA A 140 -18.21 -14.01 -34.98
C ALA A 140 -17.05 -15.01 -34.75
N ALA A 141 -15.81 -14.52 -34.54
CA ALA A 141 -14.60 -15.31 -34.34
C ALA A 141 -13.90 -15.08 -32.99
N THR A 142 -14.41 -14.20 -32.10
CA THR A 142 -13.74 -13.91 -30.82
C THR A 142 -14.28 -14.85 -29.73
N PRO A 143 -13.43 -15.66 -29.06
CA PRO A 143 -13.85 -16.49 -27.94
C PRO A 143 -14.44 -15.63 -26.82
N THR A 144 -15.52 -16.10 -26.18
CA THR A 144 -16.10 -15.43 -25.02
C THR A 144 -15.07 -15.36 -23.89
N VAL A 145 -14.75 -14.16 -23.40
CA VAL A 145 -13.85 -13.96 -22.27
C VAL A 145 -14.45 -14.61 -21.03
N GLN A 146 -13.72 -15.57 -20.47
CA GLN A 146 -14.15 -16.30 -19.28
C GLN A 146 -13.85 -15.51 -18.00
N GLN A 147 -14.48 -15.87 -16.88
CA GLN A 147 -14.12 -15.32 -15.58
C GLN A 147 -13.13 -16.24 -14.88
N ALA A 148 -12.00 -15.68 -14.48
CA ALA A 148 -11.03 -16.39 -13.68
C ALA A 148 -11.54 -16.56 -12.24
N LYS A 149 -11.35 -17.74 -11.65
CA LYS A 149 -11.90 -18.09 -10.34
C LYS A 149 -10.86 -17.87 -9.23
N GLY A 150 -11.20 -17.07 -8.24
CA GLY A 150 -10.47 -17.02 -6.96
C GLY A 150 -11.14 -17.90 -5.92
N VAL A 151 -10.35 -18.46 -5.01
CA VAL A 151 -10.78 -19.20 -3.83
C VAL A 151 -10.31 -18.43 -2.59
N ALA A 152 -11.18 -17.60 -2.05
CA ALA A 152 -10.98 -17.01 -0.73
C ALA A 152 -11.41 -18.03 0.33
N PRO A 153 -10.60 -18.26 1.38
CA PRO A 153 -11.07 -18.96 2.57
C PRO A 153 -12.33 -18.22 3.07
N LYS A 154 -13.43 -18.92 3.30
CA LYS A 154 -14.61 -18.29 3.89
C LYS A 154 -14.24 -17.87 5.30
N PRO A 155 -14.18 -16.56 5.62
CA PRO A 155 -13.97 -16.15 7.00
C PRO A 155 -15.15 -16.69 7.82
N PRO A 156 -14.93 -17.05 9.10
CA PRO A 156 -16.02 -17.34 10.00
C PRO A 156 -17.03 -16.17 9.98
N PRO A 157 -18.34 -16.45 9.95
CA PRO A 157 -19.32 -15.37 9.98
C PRO A 157 -19.18 -14.62 11.31
N VAL A 158 -18.88 -13.31 11.23
CA VAL A 158 -18.88 -12.45 12.41
C VAL A 158 -20.34 -12.19 12.77
N THR A 159 -20.80 -12.84 13.83
CA THR A 159 -22.17 -12.69 14.35
C THR A 159 -22.41 -11.26 14.82
N PHE A 160 -23.68 -10.86 14.94
CA PHE A 160 -24.02 -9.55 15.49
C PHE A 160 -23.42 -9.35 16.90
N GLU A 161 -23.50 -10.38 17.74
CA GLU A 161 -22.89 -10.40 19.08
C GLU A 161 -21.37 -10.17 19.01
N ALA A 162 -20.66 -10.86 18.11
CA ALA A 162 -19.23 -10.66 17.94
C ALA A 162 -18.89 -9.25 17.42
N LYS A 163 -19.70 -8.68 16.52
CA LYS A 163 -19.53 -7.30 16.05
C LYS A 163 -19.69 -6.28 17.17
N GLU A 164 -20.72 -6.43 17.99
CA GLU A 164 -20.96 -5.52 19.11
C GLU A 164 -19.85 -5.62 20.16
N ALA A 165 -19.41 -6.84 20.51
CA ALA A 165 -18.29 -7.03 21.43
C ALA A 165 -16.99 -6.41 20.90
N ILE A 166 -16.66 -6.61 19.61
CA ILE A 166 -15.49 -5.98 18.98
C ILE A 166 -15.60 -4.45 19.02
N ARG A 167 -16.78 -3.90 18.71
CA ARG A 167 -17.02 -2.44 18.71
C ARG A 167 -16.83 -1.83 20.10
N GLU A 168 -17.32 -2.51 21.14
CA GLU A 168 -17.15 -2.07 22.52
C GLU A 168 -15.68 -2.13 22.95
N ILE A 169 -14.99 -3.23 22.66
CA ILE A 169 -13.54 -3.38 22.91
C ILE A 169 -12.74 -2.28 22.19
N GLN A 170 -13.03 -2.02 20.92
CA GLN A 170 -12.38 -0.95 20.14
C GLN A 170 -12.56 0.42 20.80
N THR A 171 -13.75 0.71 21.31
CA THR A 171 -14.03 1.97 22.02
C THR A 171 -13.11 2.13 23.26
N HIS A 172 -12.92 1.06 24.01
CA HIS A 172 -12.03 1.07 25.18
C HIS A 172 -10.55 1.14 24.82
N ILE A 173 -10.12 0.45 23.76
CA ILE A 173 -8.75 0.52 23.25
C ILE A 173 -8.41 1.96 22.82
N CYS A 174 -9.27 2.62 22.05
CA CYS A 174 -9.09 4.04 21.68
C CYS A 174 -8.98 4.95 22.92
N GLY A 175 -9.75 4.63 23.97
CA GLY A 175 -9.66 5.31 25.26
C GLY A 175 -8.29 5.14 25.92
N ILE A 176 -7.70 3.95 25.89
CA ILE A 176 -6.37 3.67 26.47
C ILE A 176 -5.29 4.50 25.78
N ASP A 177 -5.26 4.51 24.45
CA ASP A 177 -4.28 5.30 23.68
C ASP A 177 -4.40 6.80 23.99
N SER A 178 -5.62 7.31 24.02
CA SER A 178 -5.90 8.72 24.37
C SER A 178 -5.40 9.09 25.78
N LYS A 179 -5.44 8.15 26.74
CA LYS A 179 -4.92 8.38 28.09
C LYS A 179 -3.40 8.36 28.16
N MET A 180 -2.73 7.62 27.27
CA MET A 180 -1.27 7.59 27.19
C MET A 180 -0.69 8.78 26.42
N GLU A 181 -1.45 9.34 25.47
CA GLU A 181 -0.97 10.35 24.52
C GLU A 181 -0.26 11.55 25.18
N PHE A 182 -0.80 12.03 26.30
CA PHE A 182 -0.36 13.22 27.03
C PHE A 182 0.57 12.94 28.21
N LEU A 183 0.95 11.67 28.43
CA LEU A 183 1.87 11.31 29.51
C LEU A 183 3.31 11.68 29.15
N THR A 184 4.06 12.14 30.15
CA THR A 184 5.49 12.46 30.02
C THR A 184 6.35 11.18 29.97
N GLU A 185 7.59 11.26 29.49
CA GLU A 185 8.53 10.12 29.49
C GLU A 185 8.63 9.40 30.86
N PRO A 186 8.76 10.12 32.01
CA PRO A 186 8.76 9.47 33.33
C PRO A 186 7.42 8.84 33.70
N ALA A 187 6.30 9.49 33.37
CA ALA A 187 4.96 8.97 33.66
C ALA A 187 4.69 7.69 32.86
N LEU A 188 5.07 7.64 31.58
CA LEU A 188 4.97 6.44 30.74
C LEU A 188 5.83 5.29 31.28
N LYS A 189 7.01 5.58 31.81
CA LYS A 189 7.85 4.57 32.48
C LYS A 189 7.17 3.98 33.71
N GLY A 190 6.56 4.82 34.55
CA GLY A 190 5.80 4.37 35.73
C GLY A 190 4.55 3.58 35.34
N PHE A 191 3.82 4.06 34.32
CA PHE A 191 2.65 3.40 33.76
C PHE A 191 2.98 2.01 33.22
N ALA A 192 4.04 1.87 32.40
CA ALA A 192 4.47 0.59 31.86
C ALA A 192 4.97 -0.39 32.93
N PHE A 193 5.50 0.11 34.05
CA PHE A 193 5.85 -0.72 35.20
C PHE A 193 4.59 -1.24 35.90
N GLU A 194 3.63 -0.36 36.17
CA GLU A 194 2.40 -0.72 36.87
C GLU A 194 1.52 -1.66 36.03
N ALA A 195 1.41 -1.42 34.72
CA ALA A 195 0.71 -2.32 33.80
C ALA A 195 1.31 -3.74 33.85
N ARG A 196 2.64 -3.88 33.87
CA ARG A 196 3.31 -5.19 34.05
C ARG A 196 3.08 -5.80 35.42
N ARG A 197 2.92 -4.98 36.46
CA ARG A 197 2.58 -5.46 37.81
C ARG A 197 1.17 -6.04 37.80
N LEU A 198 0.20 -5.32 37.25
CA LEU A 198 -1.18 -5.77 37.09
C LEU A 198 -1.28 -7.05 36.26
N ALA A 199 -0.50 -7.18 35.19
CA ALA A 199 -0.45 -8.39 34.37
C ALA A 199 -0.06 -9.67 35.15
N LYS A 200 0.68 -9.54 36.27
CA LYS A 200 1.09 -10.69 37.10
C LYS A 200 -0.01 -11.14 38.06
N ASP A 201 -0.89 -10.22 38.43
CA ASP A 201 -1.90 -10.42 39.48
C ASP A 201 -3.29 -10.77 38.90
N ASP A 202 -3.44 -10.73 37.57
CA ASP A 202 -4.75 -10.77 36.87
C ASP A 202 -4.84 -11.87 35.79
N LEU A 203 -6.06 -12.34 35.51
CA LEU A 203 -6.40 -13.26 34.41
C LEU A 203 -6.21 -12.60 33.03
N ASP A 204 -6.31 -11.27 32.96
CA ASP A 204 -6.17 -10.46 31.74
C ASP A 204 -4.71 -10.09 31.41
N ASN A 205 -3.78 -11.00 31.71
CA ASN A 205 -2.32 -10.82 31.58
C ASN A 205 -1.92 -10.25 30.20
N ALA A 206 -2.46 -10.82 29.11
CA ALA A 206 -2.10 -10.41 27.75
C ALA A 206 -2.48 -8.96 27.43
N VAL A 207 -3.63 -8.47 27.93
CA VAL A 207 -4.08 -7.11 27.69
C VAL A 207 -3.16 -6.12 28.39
N TRP A 208 -2.87 -6.37 29.67
CA TRP A 208 -1.96 -5.53 30.44
C TRP A 208 -0.52 -5.51 29.89
N LEU A 209 -0.04 -6.63 29.36
CA LEU A 209 1.25 -6.67 28.67
C LEU A 209 1.25 -5.83 27.38
N GLY A 210 0.19 -5.89 26.58
CA GLY A 210 0.04 -5.05 25.40
C GLY A 210 0.00 -3.56 25.74
N ILE A 211 -0.71 -3.18 26.80
CA ILE A 211 -0.74 -1.81 27.32
C ILE A 211 0.67 -1.34 27.76
N ALA A 212 1.43 -2.20 28.43
CA ALA A 212 2.80 -1.88 28.83
C ALA A 212 3.73 -1.67 27.62
N GLU A 213 3.59 -2.50 26.59
CA GLU A 213 4.36 -2.39 25.35
C GLU A 213 4.02 -1.09 24.59
N ALA A 214 2.74 -0.76 24.46
CA ALA A 214 2.29 0.49 23.85
C ALA A 214 2.86 1.72 24.60
N ALA A 215 2.86 1.69 25.93
CA ALA A 215 3.44 2.77 26.76
C ALA A 215 4.96 2.91 26.57
N ASP A 216 5.69 1.80 26.51
CA ASP A 216 7.14 1.82 26.25
C ASP A 216 7.45 2.32 24.84
N ARG A 217 6.65 1.93 23.85
CA ARG A 217 6.74 2.42 22.47
C ARG A 217 6.52 3.93 22.42
N ARG A 218 5.47 4.45 23.05
CA ARG A 218 5.21 5.90 23.14
C ARG A 218 6.35 6.65 23.84
N ARG A 219 6.90 6.07 24.92
CA ARG A 219 8.05 6.66 25.63
C ARG A 219 9.27 6.75 24.72
N GLU A 220 9.56 5.70 23.97
CA GLU A 220 10.67 5.66 23.02
C GLU A 220 10.50 6.69 21.90
N ILE A 221 9.28 6.87 21.38
CA ILE A 221 8.97 7.94 20.42
C ILE A 221 9.34 9.31 21.02
N LEU A 222 8.85 9.63 22.23
CA LEU A 222 9.18 10.90 22.89
C LEU A 222 10.69 11.09 23.11
N ALA A 223 11.38 10.02 23.54
CA ALA A 223 12.83 10.04 23.72
C ALA A 223 13.57 10.33 22.40
N ARG A 224 13.10 9.78 21.27
CA ARG A 224 13.63 10.10 19.94
C ARG A 224 13.37 11.56 19.57
N TYR A 225 12.17 12.09 19.79
CA TYR A 225 11.89 13.51 19.52
C TYR A 225 12.79 14.46 20.32
N ARG A 226 13.09 14.11 21.58
CA ARG A 226 13.97 14.88 22.46
C ARG A 226 15.44 14.81 22.05
N THR A 227 15.94 13.63 21.69
CA THR A 227 17.37 13.40 21.39
C THR A 227 17.72 13.58 19.92
N GLY A 228 16.74 13.46 19.02
CA GLY A 228 16.92 13.41 17.57
C GLY A 228 17.60 12.13 17.07
N SER A 229 17.77 11.11 17.92
CA SER A 229 18.45 9.86 17.59
C SER A 229 17.56 8.92 16.78
N GLY A 230 18.16 7.92 16.15
CA GLY A 230 17.45 6.89 15.39
C GLY A 230 17.22 7.27 13.93
N VAL A 231 16.36 6.49 13.27
CA VAL A 231 15.97 6.69 11.88
C VAL A 231 14.74 7.59 11.83
N TRP A 232 14.74 8.53 10.90
CA TRP A 232 13.70 9.52 10.69
C TRP A 232 13.27 9.53 9.24
N TYR A 233 12.02 9.86 8.99
CA TYR A 233 11.46 9.98 7.65
C TYR A 233 10.95 11.39 7.47
N ALA A 234 11.28 11.97 6.31
CA ALA A 234 10.59 13.15 5.80
C ALA A 234 9.57 12.66 4.78
N SER A 235 8.31 13.10 4.87
CA SER A 235 7.30 12.80 3.87
C SER A 235 6.51 14.03 3.47
N ILE A 236 6.02 14.01 2.22
CA ILE A 236 5.09 14.98 1.65
C ILE A 236 3.86 14.23 1.19
N ASP A 237 2.71 14.66 1.71
CA ASP A 237 1.38 14.25 1.26
C ASP A 237 0.79 15.38 0.41
N VAL A 238 0.37 15.09 -0.82
CA VAL A 238 -0.46 16.00 -1.62
C VAL A 238 -1.90 15.53 -1.47
N ILE A 239 -2.70 16.31 -0.75
CA ILE A 239 -4.09 15.96 -0.47
C ILE A 239 -4.98 16.78 -1.37
N ARG A 240 -5.81 16.12 -2.17
CA ARG A 240 -6.85 16.75 -2.97
C ARG A 240 -8.16 16.77 -2.21
N TRP A 241 -8.73 17.95 -2.05
CA TRP A 241 -9.96 18.19 -1.30
C TRP A 241 -11.18 18.14 -2.20
N ASP A 242 -12.15 17.31 -1.85
CA ASP A 242 -13.50 17.37 -2.40
C ASP A 242 -14.33 18.36 -1.55
N ALA A 243 -14.50 19.57 -2.07
CA ALA A 243 -15.26 20.63 -1.40
C ALA A 243 -16.72 20.25 -1.12
N SER A 244 -17.31 19.34 -1.91
CA SER A 244 -18.69 18.90 -1.72
C SER A 244 -18.84 17.90 -0.57
N ARG A 245 -17.80 17.08 -0.33
CA ARG A 245 -17.80 16.04 0.69
C ARG A 245 -17.04 16.44 1.95
N ARG A 246 -16.26 17.52 1.91
CA ARG A 246 -15.31 17.93 2.95
C ARG A 246 -14.32 16.81 3.30
N THR A 247 -13.97 15.97 2.33
CA THR A 247 -12.99 14.90 2.48
C THR A 247 -11.76 15.20 1.63
N GLY A 248 -10.59 14.77 2.11
CA GLY A 248 -9.32 14.89 1.40
C GLY A 248 -8.84 13.51 0.98
N ARG A 249 -8.33 13.36 -0.24
CA ARG A 249 -7.70 12.13 -0.72
C ARG A 249 -6.23 12.39 -1.05
N THR A 250 -5.34 11.52 -0.60
CA THR A 250 -3.92 11.56 -0.98
C THR A 250 -3.76 11.25 -2.47
N ASP A 251 -3.34 12.24 -3.25
CA ASP A 251 -3.14 12.16 -4.70
C ASP A 251 -1.68 11.78 -5.03
N SER A 252 -0.74 12.16 -4.17
CA SER A 252 0.65 11.70 -4.27
C SER A 252 1.36 11.71 -2.91
N PHE A 253 2.34 10.80 -2.79
CA PHE A 253 3.15 10.61 -1.59
C PHE A 253 4.63 10.51 -1.96
N VAL A 254 5.48 11.32 -1.33
CA VAL A 254 6.94 11.28 -1.51
C VAL A 254 7.60 11.24 -0.15
N HIS A 255 8.61 10.40 0.03
CA HIS A 255 9.33 10.33 1.30
C HIS A 255 10.83 10.10 1.15
N GLU A 256 11.58 10.39 2.22
CA GLU A 256 13.02 10.21 2.29
C GLU A 256 13.45 9.74 3.69
N ARG A 257 14.11 8.57 3.73
CA ARG A 257 14.70 8.01 4.96
C ARG A 257 16.00 8.72 5.31
N CYS A 258 16.11 9.15 6.56
CA CYS A 258 17.21 9.94 7.11
C CYS A 258 17.77 9.31 8.39
N ASN A 259 19.06 9.49 8.64
CA ASN A 259 19.74 8.91 9.81
C ASN A 259 19.72 9.82 11.06
N SER A 260 18.91 10.88 11.05
CA SER A 260 18.74 11.82 12.17
C SER A 260 17.56 12.75 11.92
N LYS A 261 16.94 13.26 12.99
CA LYS A 261 15.86 14.25 12.90
C LYS A 261 16.24 15.49 12.09
N LYS A 262 17.42 16.06 12.33
CA LYS A 262 17.88 17.27 11.64
C LYS A 262 17.94 17.08 10.12
N LYS A 263 18.51 15.96 9.67
CA LYS A 263 18.53 15.62 8.24
C LYS A 263 17.13 15.41 7.66
N ALA A 264 16.22 14.80 8.43
CA ALA A 264 14.83 14.66 8.00
C ALA A 264 14.12 16.02 7.88
N GLU A 265 14.37 16.97 8.80
CA GLU A 265 13.83 18.33 8.67
C GLU A 265 14.39 19.07 7.45
N GLU A 266 15.69 18.94 7.17
CA GLU A 266 16.31 19.50 5.96
C GLU A 266 15.73 18.87 4.69
N ALA A 267 15.55 17.54 4.68
CA ALA A 267 14.91 16.83 3.59
C ALA A 267 13.44 17.24 3.42
N ALA A 268 12.66 17.37 4.49
CA ALA A 268 11.27 17.79 4.46
C ALA A 268 11.12 19.21 3.88
N ARG A 269 11.98 20.16 4.28
CA ARG A 269 11.98 21.51 3.68
C ARG A 269 12.27 21.47 2.18
N ARG A 270 13.25 20.66 1.77
CA ARG A 270 13.59 20.49 0.35
C ARG A 270 12.43 19.85 -0.43
N LEU A 271 11.89 18.74 0.06
CA LEU A 271 10.76 18.05 -0.57
C LEU A 271 9.52 18.94 -0.65
N LEU A 272 9.24 19.73 0.39
CA LEU A 272 8.14 20.68 0.39
C LEU A 272 8.33 21.73 -0.71
N ALA A 273 9.53 22.30 -0.85
CA ALA A 273 9.82 23.26 -1.92
C ALA A 273 9.68 22.63 -3.32
N GLU A 274 10.14 21.40 -3.51
CA GLU A 274 10.03 20.65 -4.78
C GLU A 274 8.57 20.35 -5.16
N ASN A 275 7.69 20.15 -4.17
CA ASN A 275 6.29 19.77 -4.34
C ASN A 275 5.29 20.92 -4.13
N ALA A 276 5.73 22.11 -3.73
CA ALA A 276 4.87 23.28 -3.50
C ALA A 276 4.02 23.66 -4.72
N LYS A 277 4.46 23.32 -5.94
CA LYS A 277 3.71 23.48 -7.20
C LYS A 277 2.36 22.77 -7.23
N TYR A 278 2.15 21.77 -6.36
CA TYR A 278 0.89 21.03 -6.26
C TYR A 278 -0.10 21.68 -5.28
N PHE A 279 0.29 22.73 -4.57
CA PHE A 279 -0.61 23.50 -3.73
C PHE A 279 -1.57 24.32 -4.60
N SER A 280 -2.88 24.21 -4.33
CA SER A 280 -3.92 24.94 -5.04
C SER A 280 -5.12 25.20 -4.14
N ALA A 281 -6.17 25.83 -4.69
CA ALA A 281 -7.43 26.01 -3.97
C ALA A 281 -8.13 24.67 -3.63
N GLU A 282 -7.82 23.60 -4.37
CA GLU A 282 -8.41 22.27 -4.22
C GLU A 282 -7.41 21.24 -3.68
N SER A 283 -6.19 21.65 -3.33
CA SER A 283 -5.14 20.73 -2.86
C SER A 283 -4.21 21.35 -1.82
N SER A 284 -3.94 20.62 -0.74
CA SER A 284 -2.89 20.95 0.22
C SER A 284 -1.63 20.11 -0.02
N VAL A 285 -0.49 20.65 0.41
CA VAL A 285 0.80 19.95 0.42
C VAL A 285 1.28 19.96 1.87
N GLU A 286 1.33 18.79 2.49
CA GLU A 286 1.61 18.65 3.92
C GLU A 286 2.95 17.93 4.13
N ALA A 287 3.83 18.55 4.90
CA ALA A 287 5.13 17.98 5.23
C ALA A 287 5.11 17.38 6.64
N ARG A 288 5.55 16.13 6.75
CA ARG A 288 5.69 15.41 8.02
C ARG A 288 7.13 14.98 8.23
N VAL A 289 7.58 15.07 9.49
CA VAL A 289 8.87 14.54 9.94
C VAL A 289 8.59 13.64 11.12
N VAL A 290 8.75 12.34 10.92
CA VAL A 290 8.39 11.31 11.90
C VAL A 290 9.56 10.35 12.12
N CYS A 291 9.61 9.71 13.28
CA CYS A 291 10.58 8.64 13.48
C CYS A 291 10.10 7.34 12.81
N ASP A 292 11.02 6.42 12.53
CA ASP A 292 10.73 5.06 12.05
C ASP A 292 9.66 4.31 12.85
N LEU A 293 9.54 4.54 14.16
CA LEU A 293 8.48 3.92 14.95
C LEU A 293 7.10 4.40 14.50
N GLU A 294 6.91 5.70 14.29
CA GLU A 294 5.65 6.28 13.81
C GLU A 294 5.41 6.02 12.32
N TRP A 295 6.49 5.90 11.53
CA TRP A 295 6.41 5.55 10.11
C TRP A 295 5.76 4.18 9.89
N ALA A 296 6.06 3.21 10.76
CA ALA A 296 5.48 1.87 10.68
C ALA A 296 3.95 1.86 10.87
N ASP A 297 3.41 2.77 11.68
CA ASP A 297 1.96 2.91 11.88
C ASP A 297 1.30 3.61 10.68
N ALA A 298 1.93 4.67 10.15
CA ALA A 298 1.41 5.42 9.02
C ALA A 298 1.29 4.55 7.74
N ALA A 299 2.21 3.59 7.54
CA ALA A 299 2.13 2.65 6.42
C ALA A 299 1.02 1.59 6.57
N SER A 300 0.43 1.44 7.75
CA SER A 300 -0.66 0.48 8.04
C SER A 300 -2.06 1.10 8.07
N GLY A 301 -2.16 2.44 8.08
CA GLY A 301 -3.42 3.17 8.24
C GLY A 301 -4.07 3.66 6.94
N ASP A 302 -3.44 3.45 5.78
CA ASP A 302 -3.94 3.95 4.48
C ASP A 302 -4.88 2.95 3.75
N ASP A 303 -5.21 1.80 4.36
CA ASP A 303 -6.02 0.74 3.74
C ASP A 303 -7.50 0.72 4.18
N ASP A 304 -7.96 1.66 5.02
CA ASP A 304 -9.36 1.76 5.44
C ASP A 304 -10.03 3.06 4.96
N GLU A 305 -10.33 3.15 3.66
CA GLU A 305 -11.45 3.96 3.11
C GLU A 305 -12.17 3.26 1.95
#